data_AF-A0A8T4HH89-F1
#
_entry.id   AF-A0A8T4HH89-F1
#
_cell.length_a   1.000
_cell.length_b   1.000
_cell.length_c   1.000
_cell.angle_alpha   90.00
_cell.angle_beta   90.00
_cell.angle_gamma   90.00
#
_symmetry.space_group_name_H-M   'P 1'
#
loop_
_entity.id
_entity.type
_entity.pdbx_description
1 polymer ?
#
loop_
_entity_poly.entity_id
_entity_poly.type
_entity_poly.pdbx_seq_one_letter_code
_entity_poly.pdbx_strand_id
1 'polypeptide(L)'
;MRESVTPWGLTRMQPYPRTVVLPAAEVVLDPVTQTGRWVGPDGLEAPTARHKRSETSKETSTKTSLDGNTDEGSDQEGDSD
;
A
#
# COMPACT_ATOMS: atom_id res chain seq x y z
N MET A 1 -49.09 -2.15 -15.15
CA MET A 1 -47.95 -1.60 -14.38
C MET A 1 -46.82 -2.61 -14.54
N ARG A 2 -45.71 -2.26 -15.21
CA ARG A 2 -44.61 -3.21 -15.41
C ARG A 2 -43.68 -3.11 -14.21
N GLU A 3 -43.58 -4.19 -13.44
CA GLU A 3 -42.58 -4.32 -12.40
C GLU A 3 -41.22 -4.48 -13.07
N SER A 4 -40.36 -3.47 -12.93
CA SER A 4 -38.98 -3.53 -13.37
C SER A 4 -38.21 -4.43 -12.40
N VAL A 5 -37.95 -5.68 -12.81
CA VAL A 5 -37.07 -6.60 -12.08
C VAL A 5 -35.69 -5.96 -12.00
N THR A 6 -35.24 -5.65 -10.78
CA THR A 6 -33.88 -5.15 -10.55
C THR A 6 -32.89 -6.27 -10.88
N PRO A 7 -31.90 -6.03 -11.77
CA PRO A 7 -30.87 -7.01 -12.09
C PRO A 7 -30.12 -7.47 -10.84
N TRP A 8 -29.81 -8.78 -10.75
CA TRP A 8 -29.11 -9.38 -9.60
C TRP A 8 -27.79 -8.68 -9.25
N GLY A 9 -27.07 -8.13 -10.24
CA GLY A 9 -25.85 -7.38 -9.97
C GLY A 9 -26.10 -6.09 -9.18
N LEU A 10 -27.17 -5.36 -9.49
CA LEU A 10 -27.51 -4.08 -8.84
C LEU A 10 -27.93 -4.26 -7.38
N THR A 11 -28.48 -5.43 -7.01
CA THR A 11 -28.85 -5.71 -5.60
C THR A 11 -27.65 -5.97 -4.70
N ARG A 12 -26.45 -6.13 -5.28
CA ARG A 12 -25.19 -6.41 -4.56
C ARG A 12 -24.16 -5.30 -4.70
N MET A 13 -24.47 -4.26 -5.47
CA MET A 13 -23.60 -3.09 -5.57
C MET A 13 -23.72 -2.27 -4.28
N GLN A 14 -22.59 -2.08 -3.61
CA GLN A 14 -22.47 -1.08 -2.57
C GLN A 14 -22.17 0.28 -3.22
N PRO A 15 -22.71 1.41 -2.71
CA PRO A 15 -22.27 2.72 -3.14
C PRO A 15 -20.75 2.82 -3.04
N TYR A 16 -20.13 3.51 -3.99
CA TYR A 16 -18.72 3.87 -3.86
C TYR A 16 -18.49 4.53 -2.49
N PRO A 17 -17.42 4.16 -1.77
CA PRO A 17 -17.09 4.82 -0.52
C PRO A 17 -17.06 6.33 -0.72
N ARG A 18 -17.60 7.08 0.23
CA ARG A 18 -17.47 8.53 0.21
C ARG A 18 -15.99 8.88 0.23
N THR A 19 -15.54 9.61 -0.79
CA THR A 19 -14.21 10.19 -0.80
C THR A 19 -14.18 11.40 0.11
N VAL A 20 -13.06 11.58 0.81
CA VAL A 20 -12.79 12.78 1.61
C VAL A 20 -11.67 13.55 0.91
N VAL A 21 -11.81 14.87 0.84
CA VAL A 21 -10.71 15.74 0.40
C VAL A 21 -9.78 15.90 1.60
N LEU A 22 -8.54 15.45 1.44
CA LEU A 22 -7.49 15.68 2.43
C LEU A 22 -6.81 17.02 2.14
N PRO A 23 -6.40 17.78 3.17
CA PRO A 23 -5.59 18.97 2.97
C PRO A 23 -4.26 18.63 2.30
N ALA A 24 -3.74 19.57 1.50
CA ALA A 24 -2.41 19.42 0.92
C ALA A 24 -1.35 19.43 2.03
N ALA A 25 -0.40 18.49 1.96
CA ALA A 25 0.80 18.49 2.77
C ALA A 25 1.99 18.89 1.89
N GLU A 26 2.87 19.74 2.41
CA GLU A 26 4.10 20.16 1.76
C GLU A 26 5.27 19.28 2.23
N VAL A 27 6.20 18.96 1.34
CA VAL A 27 7.45 18.26 1.70
C VAL A 27 8.57 19.28 1.79
N VAL A 28 9.15 19.41 2.98
CA VAL A 28 10.29 20.30 3.24
C VAL A 28 11.51 19.47 3.66
N LEU A 29 12.70 19.88 3.26
CA LEU A 29 13.94 19.21 3.66
C LEU A 29 14.32 19.59 5.10
N ASP A 30 14.55 18.59 5.95
CA ASP A 30 15.16 18.80 7.26
C ASP A 30 16.67 19.11 7.07
N PRO A 31 17.16 20.27 7.53
CA PRO A 31 18.55 20.66 7.32
C PRO A 31 19.55 19.81 8.11
N VAL A 32 19.13 19.17 9.22
CA VAL A 32 19.98 18.35 10.08
C VAL A 32 20.08 16.93 9.55
N THR A 33 18.94 16.30 9.28
CA THR A 33 18.91 14.88 8.87
C THR A 33 18.98 14.69 7.36
N GLN A 34 18.78 15.76 6.57
CA GLN A 34 18.69 15.70 5.11
C GLN A 34 17.58 14.75 4.63
N THR A 35 16.49 14.67 5.38
CA THR A 35 15.30 13.87 5.04
C THR A 35 14.08 14.74 4.82
N GLY A 36 13.09 14.24 4.06
CA GLY A 36 11.82 14.94 3.88
C GLY A 36 10.97 14.95 5.15
N ARG A 37 10.46 16.12 5.53
CA ARG A 37 9.43 16.34 6.54
C ARG A 37 8.15 16.77 5.87
N TRP A 38 7.05 16.07 6.19
CA TRP A 38 5.73 16.41 5.70
C TRP A 38 5.11 17.44 6.63
N VAL A 39 4.66 18.57 6.11
CA VAL A 39 4.08 19.67 6.89
C VAL A 39 2.65 19.88 6.44
N GLY A 40 1.73 19.83 7.40
CA GLY A 40 0.32 20.12 7.19
C GLY A 40 0.04 21.61 6.98
N PRO A 41 -1.19 21.98 6.59
CA PRO A 41 -1.56 23.39 6.41
C PRO A 41 -1.53 24.22 7.70
N ASP A 42 -1.49 23.56 8.86
CA ASP A 42 -1.33 24.17 10.19
C ASP A 42 0.15 24.41 10.56
N GLY A 43 1.09 24.05 9.68
CA GLY A 43 2.53 24.13 9.93
C GLY A 43 3.05 23.04 10.85
N LEU A 44 2.20 22.08 11.26
CA LEU A 44 2.60 20.95 12.09
C LEU A 44 3.08 19.80 11.21
N GLU A 45 3.89 18.93 11.81
CA GLU A 45 4.37 17.74 11.12
C GLU A 45 3.21 16.78 10.86
N ALA A 46 2.98 16.50 9.58
CA ALA A 46 1.96 15.56 9.15
C ALA A 46 2.43 14.12 9.46
N PRO A 47 1.53 13.25 9.95
CA PRO A 47 1.88 11.87 10.21
C PRO A 47 2.32 11.21 8.91
N THR A 48 3.58 10.79 8.86
CA THR A 48 4.09 10.02 7.73
C THR A 48 3.67 8.57 7.91
N ALA A 49 2.83 8.05 7.01
CA ALA A 49 2.54 6.63 6.97
C ALA A 49 3.82 5.89 6.55
N ARG A 50 4.52 5.29 7.51
CA ARG A 50 5.58 4.34 7.21
C ARG A 50 4.92 3.07 6.72
N HIS A 51 5.14 2.72 5.46
CA HIS A 51 4.82 1.37 5.01
C HIS A 51 5.67 0.40 5.82
N LYS A 52 5.03 -0.55 6.51
CA LYS A 52 5.76 -1.74 6.96
C LYS A 52 6.27 -2.43 5.69
N ARG A 53 7.55 -2.80 5.64
CA ARG A 53 8.00 -3.80 4.66
C ARG A 53 7.15 -5.04 4.94
N SER A 54 6.40 -5.48 3.93
CA SER A 54 5.54 -6.64 4.08
C SER A 54 6.43 -7.88 4.03
N GLU A 55 6.50 -8.61 5.13
CA GLU A 55 7.14 -9.93 5.26
C GLU A 55 6.50 -11.02 4.37
N THR A 56 5.41 -10.68 3.67
CA THR A 56 4.61 -11.62 2.88
C THR A 56 5.05 -11.71 1.41
N SER A 57 6.02 -10.89 0.99
CA SER A 57 6.57 -10.93 -0.37
C SER A 57 7.77 -11.88 -0.45
N LYS A 58 7.57 -13.17 -0.12
CA LYS A 58 8.54 -14.21 -0.43
C LYS A 58 8.27 -14.77 -1.82
N GLU A 59 9.30 -14.89 -2.63
CA GLU A 59 9.20 -15.52 -3.94
C GLU A 59 8.92 -17.02 -3.78
N THR A 60 8.43 -17.65 -4.84
CA THR A 60 8.15 -19.09 -4.81
C THR A 60 9.43 -19.85 -5.15
N SER A 61 9.87 -20.75 -4.27
CA SER A 61 11.07 -21.57 -4.46
C SER A 61 10.90 -22.59 -5.60
N THR A 62 11.06 -22.16 -6.84
CA THR A 62 10.96 -23.05 -8.01
C THR A 62 12.29 -23.71 -8.31
N LYS A 63 12.30 -25.05 -8.37
CA LYS A 63 13.42 -25.85 -8.89
C LYS A 63 13.05 -26.40 -10.25
N THR A 64 13.82 -26.06 -11.29
CA THR A 64 13.57 -26.49 -12.68
C THR A 64 14.22 -27.83 -13.02
N SER A 65 15.08 -28.36 -12.14
CA SER A 65 15.77 -29.65 -12.30
C SER A 65 16.03 -30.31 -10.94
N LEU A 66 16.21 -31.64 -10.93
CA LEU A 66 16.47 -32.43 -9.72
C LEU A 66 17.79 -32.04 -9.03
N ASP A 67 18.75 -31.56 -9.81
CA ASP A 67 20.08 -31.10 -9.36
C ASP A 67 20.22 -29.56 -9.44
N GLY A 68 19.11 -28.85 -9.66
CA GLY A 68 19.09 -27.39 -9.80
C GLY A 68 19.12 -26.68 -8.44
N ASN A 69 19.91 -25.62 -8.36
CA ASN A 69 19.80 -24.66 -7.26
C ASN A 69 18.47 -23.90 -7.34
N THR A 70 18.01 -23.40 -6.19
CA THR A 70 16.82 -22.57 -6.14
C THR A 70 17.17 -21.19 -6.70
N ASP A 71 16.35 -20.69 -7.61
CA ASP A 71 16.49 -19.37 -8.21
C ASP A 71 15.53 -18.42 -7.47
N GLU A 72 16.05 -17.75 -6.44
CA GLU A 72 15.35 -16.73 -5.65
C GLU A 72 16.25 -15.50 -5.49
N GLY A 73 15.64 -14.31 -5.41
CA GLY A 73 16.32 -13.04 -5.15
C GLY A 73 16.99 -12.99 -3.78
N SER A 74 17.89 -12.02 -3.56
CA SER A 74 18.60 -11.85 -2.28
C SER A 74 17.77 -11.16 -1.18
N ASP A 75 16.52 -10.82 -1.46
CA ASP A 75 15.59 -10.07 -0.61
C ASP A 75 14.56 -10.96 0.10
N GLN A 76 14.80 -12.29 0.17
CA GLN A 76 13.92 -13.23 0.87
C GLN A 76 13.95 -13.10 2.40
N GLU A 77 14.95 -12.42 2.94
CA GLU A 77 15.13 -12.26 4.38
C GLU A 77 14.33 -11.07 4.93
N GLY A 78 13.52 -11.37 5.93
CA GLY A 78 12.70 -10.42 6.68
C GLY A 78 13.46 -9.64 7.73
N ASP A 79 12.90 -8.52 8.21
CA ASP A 79 13.45 -7.82 9.37
C ASP A 79 13.24 -8.70 10.64
N SER A 80 14.31 -8.93 11.41
CA SER A 80 14.23 -9.59 12.74
C SER A 80 14.11 -8.54 13.83
N ASP A 81 13.16 -8.75 14.76
CA ASP A 81 12.89 -7.88 15.93
C ASP A 81 13.98 -8.02 17.02
#